data_AF-A0A9E5IUF0-F1
#
_entry.id   AF-A0A9E5IUF0-F1
#
_cell.length_a   1.000
_cell.length_b   1.000
_cell.length_c   1.000
_cell.angle_alpha   90.00
_cell.angle_beta   90.00
_cell.angle_gamma   90.00
#
_symmetry.space_group_name_H-M   'P 1'
#
loop_
_entity.id
_entity.type
_entity.pdbx_description
1 polymer ?
#
loop_
_entity_poly.entity_id
_entity_poly.type
_entity_poly.pdbx_seq_one_letter_code
_entity_poly.pdbx_strand_id
1 'polypeptide(L)'
;MPRSETPTTETNLRLAVLTPLRETNAVRKAELTLALSETLDVDTQASIADPGDIPGRPAQPILVSHTSLKAKPLNTPEGRALLLHAIAHIELNAIDLALDVVW
;
A
#
# COMPACT_ATOMS: atom_id res chain seq x y z
N MET A 1 -23.91 -12.45 30.64
CA MET A 1 -22.84 -13.33 30.13
C MET A 1 -21.91 -12.46 29.30
N PRO A 2 -20.76 -12.02 29.84
CA PRO A 2 -19.79 -11.26 29.04
C PRO A 2 -19.08 -12.24 28.10
N ARG A 3 -19.11 -11.97 26.80
CA ARG A 3 -18.27 -12.67 25.82
C ARG A 3 -16.81 -12.31 26.13
N SER A 4 -16.00 -13.32 26.39
CA SER A 4 -14.56 -13.21 26.53
C SER A 4 -13.96 -12.84 25.18
N GLU A 5 -13.58 -11.57 25.02
CA GLU A 5 -12.76 -11.06 23.91
C GLU A 5 -11.31 -11.52 24.12
N THR A 6 -10.93 -12.59 23.44
CA THR A 6 -9.51 -12.90 23.20
C THR A 6 -8.95 -11.91 22.19
N PRO A 7 -7.80 -11.25 22.46
CA PRO A 7 -7.16 -10.38 21.49
C PRO A 7 -6.45 -11.28 20.46
N THR A 8 -7.17 -11.62 19.40
CA THR A 8 -6.64 -12.37 18.27
C THR A 8 -5.95 -11.41 17.30
N THR A 9 -4.64 -11.24 17.50
CA THR A 9 -3.78 -10.40 16.64
C THR A 9 -3.65 -10.95 15.20
N GLU A 10 -4.22 -12.12 14.87
CA GLU A 10 -4.24 -12.73 13.52
C GLU A 10 -5.60 -13.38 13.18
N THR A 11 -6.71 -12.66 13.21
CA THR A 11 -8.02 -13.28 12.85
C THR A 11 -8.83 -12.50 11.84
N ASN A 12 -8.36 -11.33 11.40
CA ASN A 12 -9.11 -10.56 10.43
C ASN A 12 -8.26 -9.86 9.39
N LEU A 13 -8.72 -9.92 8.14
CA LEU A 13 -8.05 -9.27 7.02
C LEU A 13 -7.96 -7.75 7.23
N ARG A 14 -8.97 -7.10 7.83
CA ARG A 14 -8.97 -5.66 8.12
C ARG A 14 -7.83 -5.23 9.05
N LEU A 15 -7.48 -6.05 10.04
CA LEU A 15 -6.33 -5.80 10.90
C LEU A 15 -5.01 -6.14 10.19
N ALA A 16 -4.99 -7.22 9.40
CA ALA A 16 -3.80 -7.65 8.69
C ALA A 16 -3.32 -6.61 7.66
N VAL A 17 -4.25 -5.94 6.95
CA VAL A 17 -3.90 -4.92 5.94
C VAL A 17 -3.29 -3.65 6.51
N LEU A 18 -3.46 -3.37 7.81
CA LEU A 18 -2.89 -2.16 8.43
C LEU A 18 -1.37 -2.09 8.34
N THR A 19 -0.70 -3.24 8.44
CA THR A 19 0.77 -3.29 8.37
C THR A 19 1.29 -2.86 6.99
N PRO A 20 0.87 -3.47 5.86
CA PRO A 20 1.24 -2.98 4.54
C PRO A 20 0.68 -1.58 4.23
N LEU A 21 -0.54 -1.24 4.68
CA LEU A 21 -1.15 0.07 4.41
C LEU A 21 -0.33 1.21 5.00
N ARG A 22 0.31 1.01 6.16
CA ARG A 22 1.18 2.00 6.83
C ARG A 22 2.63 1.99 6.36
N GLU A 23 3.03 1.01 5.56
CA GLU A 23 4.40 0.94 5.05
C GLU A 23 4.68 2.10 4.08
N THR A 24 5.88 2.67 4.16
CA THR A 24 6.29 3.82 3.33
C THR A 24 7.25 3.41 2.23
N ASN A 25 7.97 2.30 2.42
CA ASN A 25 8.85 1.73 1.41
C ASN A 25 8.04 0.90 0.40
N ALA A 26 8.10 1.30 -0.88
CA ALA A 26 7.30 0.67 -1.94
C ALA A 26 7.56 -0.84 -2.10
N VAL A 27 8.82 -1.29 -1.97
CA VAL A 27 9.19 -2.70 -2.12
C VAL A 27 8.65 -3.49 -0.93
N ARG A 28 8.91 -3.02 0.30
CA ARG A 28 8.43 -3.68 1.51
C ARG A 28 6.90 -3.71 1.58
N LYS A 29 6.22 -2.66 1.09
CA LYS A 29 4.75 -2.63 0.98
C LYS A 29 4.24 -3.73 0.06
N ALA A 30 4.84 -3.88 -1.12
CA ALA A 30 4.47 -4.93 -2.06
C ALA A 30 4.71 -6.33 -1.46
N GLU A 31 5.85 -6.55 -0.81
CA GLU A 31 6.18 -7.82 -0.13
C GLU A 31 5.18 -8.16 0.98
N LEU A 32 4.87 -7.19 1.85
CA LEU A 32 3.89 -7.36 2.94
C LEU A 32 2.48 -7.62 2.41
N THR A 33 2.10 -6.97 1.30
CA THR A 33 0.80 -7.17 0.65
C THR A 33 0.70 -8.57 0.06
N LEU A 34 1.74 -9.04 -0.63
CA LEU A 34 1.80 -10.39 -1.18
C LEU A 34 1.84 -11.48 -0.09
N ALA A 35 2.30 -11.15 1.11
CA ALA A 35 2.34 -12.05 2.24
C ALA A 35 0.99 -12.16 3.00
N LEU A 36 -0.02 -11.35 2.63
CA LEU A 36 -1.35 -11.45 3.23
C LEU A 36 -1.99 -12.79 2.88
N SER A 37 -2.63 -13.41 3.87
CA SER A 37 -3.42 -14.61 3.62
C SER A 37 -4.78 -14.25 3.04
N GLU A 38 -5.06 -14.75 1.83
CA GLU A 38 -6.36 -14.61 1.16
C GLU A 38 -7.48 -15.41 1.85
N THR A 39 -7.15 -16.27 2.82
CA THR A 39 -8.13 -17.09 3.54
C THR A 39 -8.65 -16.42 4.82
N LEU A 40 -8.15 -15.22 5.16
CA LEU A 40 -8.64 -14.47 6.31
C LEU A 40 -10.04 -13.92 6.04
N ASP A 41 -10.91 -13.98 7.05
CA ASP A 41 -12.23 -13.40 6.97
C ASP A 41 -12.18 -11.86 7.03
N VAL A 42 -13.19 -11.20 6.49
CA VAL A 42 -13.36 -9.75 6.52
C VAL A 42 -14.48 -9.42 7.52
N ASP A 43 -14.10 -9.02 8.74
CA ASP A 43 -15.08 -8.74 9.80
C ASP A 43 -15.50 -7.27 9.70
N THR A 44 -16.56 -7.07 8.95
CA THR A 44 -17.17 -5.75 8.75
C THR A 44 -17.79 -5.17 10.02
N GLN A 45 -18.00 -5.97 11.07
CA GLN A 45 -18.59 -5.55 12.34
C GLN A 45 -17.54 -5.23 13.41
N ALA A 46 -16.28 -5.60 13.18
CA ALA A 46 -15.18 -5.23 14.06
C ALA A 46 -15.09 -3.70 14.19
N SER A 47 -15.16 -3.23 15.45
CA SER A 47 -14.86 -1.84 15.78
C SER A 47 -13.36 -1.70 15.97
N ILE A 48 -12.70 -1.10 14.98
CA ILE A 48 -11.25 -0.91 14.99
C ILE A 48 -10.98 0.59 15.12
N ALA A 49 -10.11 0.96 16.07
CA ALA A 49 -9.68 2.34 16.22
C ALA A 49 -8.84 2.76 14.99
N ASP A 50 -9.05 3.99 14.51
CA ASP A 50 -8.23 4.56 13.45
C ASP A 50 -6.78 4.71 13.96
N PRO A 51 -5.80 3.99 13.36
CA PRO A 51 -4.42 4.08 13.78
C PRO A 51 -3.74 5.40 13.37
N GLY A 52 -4.36 6.20 12.50
CA GLY A 52 -3.76 7.37 11.88
C GLY A 52 -2.61 7.02 10.92
N ASP A 53 -2.11 8.03 10.21
CA ASP A 53 -0.95 7.93 9.31
C ASP A 53 -1.09 6.86 8.19
N ILE A 54 -2.32 6.68 7.69
CA ILE A 54 -2.65 5.81 6.55
C ILE A 54 -3.07 6.64 5.31
N PRO A 55 -2.71 6.21 4.09
CA PRO A 55 -1.66 5.24 3.79
C PRO A 55 -0.28 5.79 4.17
N GLY A 56 0.67 4.89 4.41
CA GLY A 56 2.07 5.22 4.67
C GLY A 56 2.67 5.96 3.47
N ARG A 57 2.92 7.25 3.64
CA ARG A 57 3.48 8.12 2.60
C ARG A 57 5.00 8.18 2.75
N PRO A 58 5.79 7.92 1.68
CA PRO A 58 7.21 8.19 1.71
C PRO A 58 7.49 9.67 1.96
N ALA A 59 8.70 9.97 2.44
CA ALA A 59 9.17 11.35 2.60
C ALA A 59 8.97 12.14 1.31
N GLN A 60 8.61 13.43 1.45
CA GLN A 60 8.16 14.29 0.36
C GLN A 60 9.06 14.18 -0.89
N PRO A 61 8.49 13.90 -2.07
CA PRO A 61 9.29 13.85 -3.28
C PRO A 61 9.87 15.23 -3.60
N ILE A 62 11.07 15.24 -4.18
CA ILE A 62 11.70 16.49 -4.64
C ILE A 62 10.85 17.05 -5.79
N LEU A 63 10.27 18.22 -5.57
CA LEU A 63 9.50 18.92 -6.60
C LEU A 63 10.44 19.42 -7.70
N VAL A 64 10.15 19.05 -8.94
CA VAL A 64 10.87 19.51 -10.13
C VAL A 64 9.93 20.26 -11.07
N SER A 65 10.46 21.24 -11.82
CA SER A 65 9.68 21.95 -12.83
C SER A 65 9.17 20.99 -13.91
N HIS A 66 7.94 21.19 -14.38
CA HIS A 66 7.37 20.39 -15.47
C HIS A 66 8.23 20.45 -16.75
N THR A 67 8.90 21.58 -17.02
CA THR A 67 9.81 21.75 -18.16
C THR A 67 11.10 20.93 -18.05
N SER A 68 11.46 20.50 -16.83
CA SER A 68 12.61 19.64 -16.57
C SER A 68 12.33 18.17 -16.90
N LEU A 69 11.05 17.77 -16.99
CA LEU A 69 10.61 16.43 -17.34
C LEU A 69 10.55 16.26 -18.88
N LYS A 70 11.72 16.26 -19.55
CA LYS A 70 11.76 15.95 -20.99
C LYS A 70 11.54 14.45 -21.21
N ALA A 71 10.45 14.10 -21.88
CA ALA A 71 10.17 12.73 -22.28
C ALA A 71 11.35 12.13 -23.05
N LYS A 72 11.76 10.91 -22.66
CA LYS A 72 12.81 10.15 -23.33
C LYS A 72 12.18 9.18 -24.33
N PRO A 73 12.75 8.99 -25.53
CA PRO A 73 12.25 8.00 -26.48
C PRO A 73 12.25 6.59 -25.88
N LEU A 74 11.15 5.85 -26.05
CA LEU A 74 10.99 4.50 -25.49
C LEU A 74 11.95 3.46 -26.08
N ASN A 75 12.60 3.76 -27.20
CA ASN A 75 13.60 2.89 -27.79
C ASN A 75 14.97 2.95 -27.09
N THR A 76 15.21 3.92 -26.20
CA THR A 76 16.45 3.98 -25.40
C THR A 76 16.29 3.28 -24.05
N PRO A 77 17.38 2.81 -23.43
CA PRO A 77 17.35 2.28 -22.06
C PRO A 77 16.72 3.24 -21.06
N GLU A 78 16.99 4.55 -21.17
CA GLU A 78 16.49 5.59 -20.27
C GLU A 78 14.97 5.77 -20.44
N GLY A 79 14.46 5.76 -21.67
CA GLY A 79 13.02 5.85 -21.92
C GLY A 79 12.26 4.63 -21.38
N ARG A 80 12.84 3.42 -21.52
CA ARG A 80 12.26 2.21 -20.91
C ARG A 80 12.28 2.27 -19.38
N ALA A 81 13.38 2.76 -18.78
CA ALA A 81 13.46 2.92 -17.33
C ALA A 81 12.41 3.91 -16.81
N LEU A 82 12.19 5.02 -17.52
CA LEU A 82 11.15 6.00 -17.17
C LEU A 82 9.73 5.39 -17.27
N LEU A 83 9.46 4.59 -18.30
CA LEU A 83 8.20 3.88 -18.44
C LEU A 83 7.98 2.88 -17.29
N LEU A 84 8.98 2.05 -16.98
CA LEU A 84 8.90 1.09 -15.87
C LEU A 84 8.70 1.78 -14.53
N HIS A 85 9.36 2.93 -14.31
CA HIS A 85 9.16 3.75 -13.13
C HIS A 85 7.73 4.29 -13.01
N ALA A 86 7.16 4.78 -14.12
CA ALA A 86 5.77 5.25 -14.15
C ALA A 86 4.78 4.12 -13.85
N ILE A 87 4.99 2.92 -14.43
CA ILE A 87 4.20 1.73 -14.13
C ILE A 87 4.29 1.38 -12.65
N ALA A 88 5.50 1.34 -12.08
CA ALA A 88 5.69 1.05 -10.65
C ALA A 88 4.92 2.03 -9.74
N HIS A 89 4.82 3.31 -10.11
CA HIS A 89 4.00 4.27 -9.38
C HIS A 89 2.49 4.01 -9.50
N ILE A 90 2.01 3.60 -10.67
CA ILE A 90 0.61 3.22 -10.87
C ILE A 90 0.27 2.00 -10.02
N GLU A 91 1.12 0.97 -10.03
CA GLU A 91 0.95 -0.25 -9.25
C GLU A 91 0.98 0.02 -7.74
N LEU A 92 1.90 0.87 -7.28
CA LEU A 92 1.96 1.25 -5.86
C LEU A 92 0.67 1.94 -5.40
N ASN A 93 0.13 2.85 -6.22
CA ASN A 93 -1.16 3.49 -5.93
C ASN A 93 -2.32 2.47 -5.94
N ALA A 94 -2.27 1.47 -6.81
CA ALA A 94 -3.27 0.40 -6.86
C ALA A 94 -3.23 -0.48 -5.60
N ILE A 95 -2.03 -0.81 -5.10
CA ILE A 95 -1.84 -1.50 -3.83
C ILE A 95 -2.43 -0.68 -2.68
N ASP A 96 -2.09 0.60 -2.59
CA ASP A 96 -2.63 1.49 -1.56
C ASP A 96 -4.16 1.54 -1.58
N LEU A 97 -4.75 1.67 -2.78
CA LEU A 97 -6.20 1.67 -2.94
C LEU A 97 -6.84 0.33 -2.53
N ALA A 98 -6.24 -0.81 -2.92
CA ALA A 98 -6.78 -2.12 -2.57
C ALA A 98 -6.75 -2.36 -1.05
N LEU A 99 -5.67 -1.96 -0.38
CA LEU A 99 -5.53 -2.07 1.07
C LEU A 99 -6.52 -1.13 1.80
N ASP A 100 -6.72 0.09 1.30
CA ASP A 100 -7.66 1.07 1.85
C ASP A 100 -9.13 0.62 1.70
N VAL A 101 -9.49 -0.04 0.60
CA VAL A 101 -10.83 -0.62 0.42
C VAL A 101 -11.16 -1.69 1.45
N VAL A 102 -10.16 -2.45 1.89
CA VAL A 102 -10.34 -3.51 2.90
C VAL A 102 -10.41 -2.92 4.31
N TRP A 103 -9.67 -1.84 4.59
CA TRP A 103 -9.62 -1.19 5.89
C TRP A 103 -10.98 -0.64 6.32
#